data_AF-A0A914PCN0-F1
#
_entry.id   AF-A0A914PCN0-F1
#
_cell.length_a   1.000
_cell.length_b   1.000
_cell.length_c   1.000
_cell.angle_alpha   90.00
_cell.angle_beta   90.00
_cell.angle_gamma   90.00
#
_symmetry.space_group_name_H-M   'P 1'
#
loop_
_entity.id
_entity.type
_entity.pdbx_description
1 polymer ?
#
loop_
_entity_poly.entity_id
_entity_poly.type
_entity_poly.pdbx_seq_one_letter_code
_entity_poly.pdbx_strand_id
1 'polypeptide(L)'
;MTPSEIHAVMTSGFSCIAGSLFVAYIGFGACAPYLLSATVMSAPGSLACSKLLFPETKKSKLAKMEELKLSKGNEKNALECLSNGAVAAVEIVMAIIANIIVTLAVIAFFNAVVGYLGSLIGYSNWTIENGVGYLFYPLAYLMGVTENSKEIMIVAKLMGIKTVTNEFVAYQKLGQYVSDHELSVS
;
A
#
# COMPACT_ATOMS: atom_id res chain seq x y z
N MET A 1 18.09 -19.15 0.00
CA MET A 1 17.09 -18.78 -1.02
C MET A 1 17.81 -18.36 -2.29
N THR A 2 17.23 -18.63 -3.46
CA THR A 2 17.71 -18.12 -4.76
C THR A 2 17.31 -16.63 -4.91
N PRO A 3 17.89 -15.88 -5.85
CA PRO A 3 17.48 -14.49 -6.10
C PRO A 3 16.00 -14.35 -6.49
N SER A 4 15.45 -15.32 -7.23
CA SER A 4 14.03 -15.32 -7.62
C SER A 4 13.11 -15.67 -6.44
N GLU A 5 13.55 -16.50 -5.50
CA GLU A 5 12.84 -16.72 -4.23
C GLU A 5 12.84 -15.45 -3.36
N ILE A 6 13.96 -14.72 -3.26
CA ILE A 6 14.02 -13.46 -2.52
C ILE A 6 13.11 -12.41 -3.18
N HIS A 7 13.15 -12.32 -4.52
CA HIS A 7 12.28 -11.42 -5.27
C HIS A 7 10.79 -11.74 -5.02
N ALA A 8 10.43 -13.03 -4.96
CA ALA A 8 9.06 -13.45 -4.63
C ALA A 8 8.64 -13.04 -3.22
N VAL A 9 9.51 -13.22 -2.21
CA VAL A 9 9.23 -12.76 -0.84
C VAL A 9 9.06 -11.25 -0.78
N MET A 10 9.96 -10.48 -1.37
CA MET A 10 9.87 -9.02 -1.39
C MET A 10 8.62 -8.54 -2.12
N THR A 11 8.32 -9.09 -3.30
CA THR A 11 7.13 -8.73 -4.09
C THR A 11 5.85 -9.03 -3.31
N SER A 12 5.77 -10.19 -2.65
CA SER A 12 4.63 -10.53 -1.80
C SER A 12 4.49 -9.58 -0.60
N GLY A 13 5.61 -9.15 -0.01
CA GLY A 13 5.62 -8.19 1.10
C GLY A 13 5.10 -6.81 0.71
N PHE A 14 5.43 -6.31 -0.49
CA PHE A 14 4.92 -5.02 -0.99
C PHE A 14 3.50 -5.10 -1.55
N SER A 15 3.05 -6.28 -2.00
CA SER A 15 1.72 -6.47 -2.59
C SER A 15 0.61 -6.68 -1.56
N CYS A 16 0.96 -7.16 -0.36
CA CYS A 16 0.01 -7.49 0.70
C CYS A 16 -0.01 -6.42 1.79
N ILE A 17 -1.13 -6.33 2.51
CA ILE A 17 -1.28 -5.48 3.69
C ILE A 17 -1.15 -6.34 4.95
N ALA A 18 -0.52 -5.81 5.98
CA ALA A 18 -0.47 -6.46 7.29
C ALA A 18 -1.85 -6.42 7.98
N GLY A 19 -2.27 -7.56 8.55
CA GLY A 19 -3.56 -7.66 9.27
C GLY A 19 -3.67 -6.71 10.48
N SER A 20 -2.55 -6.26 11.05
CA SER A 20 -2.54 -5.25 12.12
C SER A 20 -3.11 -3.89 11.69
N LEU A 21 -3.10 -3.58 10.38
CA LEU A 21 -3.53 -2.31 9.83
C LEU A 21 -4.96 -2.35 9.28
N PHE A 22 -5.58 -3.54 9.22
CA PHE A 22 -6.93 -3.74 8.67
C PHE A 22 -7.97 -2.85 9.35
N VAL A 23 -7.95 -2.85 10.69
CA VAL A 23 -8.92 -2.09 11.50
C VAL A 23 -8.75 -0.58 11.27
N ALA A 24 -7.50 -0.12 11.09
CA ALA A 24 -7.25 1.29 10.81
C ALA A 24 -7.85 1.71 9.46
N TYR A 25 -7.66 0.91 8.41
CA TYR A 25 -8.20 1.23 7.07
C TYR A 25 -9.72 1.14 7.00
N ILE A 26 -10.33 0.17 7.70
CA ILE A 26 -11.79 0.11 7.86
C ILE A 26 -12.28 1.34 8.62
N GLY A 27 -11.56 1.76 9.66
CA GLY A 27 -11.85 3.00 10.41
C GLY A 27 -11.78 4.28 9.56
N PHE A 28 -10.97 4.28 8.49
CA PHE A 28 -10.94 5.36 7.51
C PHE A 28 -12.06 5.28 6.46
N GLY A 29 -12.90 4.25 6.46
CA GLY A 29 -14.00 4.11 5.50
C GLY A 29 -13.73 3.12 4.36
N ALA A 30 -12.69 2.29 4.46
CA ALA A 30 -12.50 1.18 3.53
C ALA A 30 -13.57 0.09 3.73
N CYS A 31 -14.10 -0.44 2.63
CA CYS A 31 -15.05 -1.55 2.65
C CYS A 31 -14.34 -2.85 3.10
N ALA A 32 -14.73 -3.40 4.25
CA ALA A 32 -14.07 -4.56 4.85
C ALA A 32 -14.09 -5.82 3.95
N PRO A 33 -15.23 -6.19 3.30
CA PRO A 33 -15.24 -7.29 2.33
C PRO A 33 -14.22 -7.12 1.19
N TYR A 34 -14.10 -5.91 0.63
CA TYR A 34 -13.16 -5.62 -0.45
C TYR A 34 -11.71 -5.64 0.01
N LEU A 35 -11.43 -5.14 1.21
CA LEU A 35 -10.09 -5.19 1.78
C LEU A 35 -9.65 -6.64 2.03
N LEU A 36 -10.57 -7.47 2.55
CA LEU A 36 -10.32 -8.89 2.80
C LEU A 36 -10.09 -9.67 1.50
N SER A 37 -10.98 -9.52 0.52
CA SER A 37 -10.83 -10.20 -0.77
C SER A 37 -9.56 -9.77 -1.48
N ALA A 38 -9.23 -8.47 -1.50
CA ALA A 38 -7.99 -7.97 -2.08
C ALA A 38 -6.74 -8.58 -1.43
N THR A 39 -6.72 -8.70 -0.10
CA THR A 39 -5.58 -9.29 0.62
C THR A 39 -5.37 -10.76 0.27
N VAL A 40 -6.45 -11.54 0.18
CA VAL A 40 -6.39 -12.95 -0.23
C VAL A 40 -5.94 -13.08 -1.69
N MET A 41 -6.41 -12.21 -2.59
CA MET A 41 -6.05 -12.21 -4.01
C MET A 41 -4.60 -11.76 -4.26
N SER A 42 -4.06 -10.86 -3.43
CA SER A 42 -2.67 -10.38 -3.54
C SER A 42 -1.63 -11.48 -3.34
N ALA A 43 -1.90 -12.52 -2.53
CA ALA A 43 -0.95 -13.59 -2.30
C ALA A 43 -0.62 -14.40 -3.58
N PRO A 44 -1.59 -15.00 -4.29
CA PRO A 44 -1.31 -15.65 -5.57
C PRO A 44 -0.95 -14.65 -6.68
N GLY A 45 -1.54 -13.45 -6.68
CA GLY A 45 -1.26 -12.41 -7.67
C GLY A 45 0.20 -11.95 -7.65
N SER A 46 0.74 -11.72 -6.45
CA SER A 46 2.14 -11.30 -6.26
C SER A 46 3.12 -12.38 -6.71
N LEU A 47 2.84 -13.65 -6.45
CA LEU A 47 3.66 -14.77 -6.93
C LEU A 47 3.65 -14.87 -8.45
N ALA A 48 2.47 -14.74 -9.08
CA ALA A 48 2.33 -14.73 -10.53
C ALA A 48 3.14 -13.60 -11.16
N CYS A 49 2.95 -12.35 -10.69
CA CYS A 49 3.70 -11.19 -11.16
C CYS A 49 5.20 -11.35 -10.95
N SER A 50 5.62 -11.83 -9.78
CA SER A 50 7.03 -12.01 -9.43
C SER A 50 7.71 -13.05 -10.32
N LYS A 51 7.06 -14.19 -10.59
CA LYS A 51 7.63 -15.24 -11.44
C LYS A 51 7.52 -14.95 -12.93
N LEU A 52 6.61 -14.09 -13.36
CA LEU A 52 6.60 -13.54 -14.72
C LEU A 52 7.75 -12.56 -14.94
N LEU A 53 8.00 -11.67 -13.97
CA LEU A 53 9.04 -10.64 -14.08
C LEU A 53 10.45 -11.20 -13.86
N PHE A 54 10.62 -12.08 -12.88
CA PHE A 54 11.91 -12.67 -12.52
C PHE A 54 11.79 -14.19 -12.29
N PRO A 55 11.77 -14.98 -13.39
CA PRO A 55 11.58 -16.42 -13.33
C PRO A 55 12.68 -17.16 -12.55
N GLU A 56 12.35 -18.35 -12.05
CA GLU A 56 13.31 -19.19 -11.34
C GLU A 56 14.26 -19.88 -12.32
N THR A 57 15.55 -19.57 -12.22
CA THR A 57 16.59 -20.13 -13.10
C THR A 57 17.52 -21.10 -12.40
N LYS A 58 17.49 -21.14 -11.06
CA LYS A 58 18.36 -21.97 -10.22
C LYS A 58 17.53 -23.02 -9.49
N LYS A 59 18.12 -24.19 -9.21
CA LYS A 59 17.47 -25.17 -8.35
C LYS A 59 17.34 -24.61 -6.93
N SER A 60 16.12 -24.61 -6.42
CA SER A 60 15.84 -24.23 -5.03
C SER A 60 16.56 -25.17 -4.07
N LYS A 61 17.19 -24.58 -3.05
CA LYS A 61 17.79 -25.30 -1.91
C LYS A 61 16.75 -25.59 -0.81
N LEU A 62 15.48 -25.24 -1.00
CA LEU A 62 14.40 -25.36 -0.01
C LEU A 62 13.20 -26.13 -0.59
N ALA A 63 13.42 -26.88 -1.68
CA ALA A 63 12.35 -27.60 -2.37
C ALA A 63 11.74 -28.75 -1.55
N LYS A 64 12.42 -29.21 -0.48
CA LYS A 64 11.94 -30.25 0.43
C LYS A 64 11.49 -29.65 1.76
N MET A 65 10.26 -29.95 2.15
CA MET A 65 9.66 -29.57 3.44
C MET A 65 10.52 -30.00 4.64
N GLU A 66 11.27 -31.09 4.52
CA GLU A 66 12.15 -31.60 5.59
C GLU A 66 13.33 -30.68 5.94
N GLU A 67 13.70 -29.75 5.05
CA GLU A 67 14.81 -28.80 5.27
C GLU A 67 14.34 -27.47 5.91
N LEU A 68 13.03 -27.27 6.09
CA LEU A 68 12.46 -26.10 6.76
C LEU A 68 12.56 -26.23 8.28
N LYS A 69 13.65 -25.71 8.84
CA LYS A 69 13.76 -25.51 10.29
C LYS A 69 12.93 -24.30 10.72
N LEU A 70 11.70 -24.54 11.16
CA LEU A 70 10.90 -23.52 11.83
C LEU A 70 11.46 -23.28 13.23
N SER A 71 11.89 -22.04 13.51
CA SER A 71 12.26 -21.66 14.87
C SER A 71 11.02 -21.68 15.74
N LYS A 72 11.05 -22.46 16.83
CA LYS A 72 10.00 -22.40 17.85
C LYS A 72 10.16 -21.09 18.64
N GLY A 73 9.06 -20.41 18.94
CA GLY A 73 9.09 -19.25 19.83
C GLY A 73 9.51 -19.65 21.24
N ASN A 74 10.13 -18.72 21.98
CA ASN A 74 10.56 -18.93 23.37
C ASN A 74 9.41 -18.80 24.38
N GLU A 75 8.21 -18.45 23.90
CA GLU A 75 7.03 -18.18 24.72
C GLU A 75 6.46 -19.45 25.35
N LYS A 76 6.10 -19.38 26.63
CA LYS A 76 5.68 -20.54 27.42
C LYS A 76 4.17 -20.75 27.41
N ASN A 77 3.40 -19.70 27.15
CA ASN A 77 1.94 -19.76 27.14
C ASN A 77 1.32 -18.70 26.20
N ALA A 78 0.04 -18.86 25.90
CA ALA A 78 -0.67 -17.98 24.97
C ALA A 78 -0.74 -16.52 25.46
N LEU A 79 -0.77 -16.29 26.78
CA LEU A 79 -0.83 -14.95 27.35
C LEU A 79 0.50 -14.19 27.19
N GLU A 80 1.62 -14.90 27.31
CA GLU A 80 2.98 -14.39 27.06
C GLU A 80 3.13 -13.99 25.59
N CYS A 81 2.69 -14.85 24.65
CA CYS A 81 2.64 -14.52 23.22
C CYS A 81 1.84 -13.25 22.92
N LEU A 82 0.65 -13.11 23.51
CA LEU A 82 -0.21 -11.95 23.32
C LEU A 82 0.43 -10.67 23.88
N SER A 83 1.01 -10.75 25.07
CA SER A 83 1.66 -9.61 25.74
C SER A 83 2.88 -9.15 24.95
N ASN A 84 3.73 -10.09 24.51
CA ASN A 84 4.92 -9.77 23.71
C ASN A 84 4.54 -9.24 22.33
N GLY A 85 3.47 -9.76 21.71
CA GLY A 85 2.92 -9.20 20.47
C GLY A 85 2.43 -7.76 20.63
N ALA A 86 1.76 -7.45 21.75
CA ALA A 86 1.30 -6.08 22.05
C ALA A 86 2.48 -5.12 22.25
N VAL A 87 3.53 -5.54 22.98
CA VAL A 87 4.74 -4.73 23.18
C VAL A 87 5.47 -4.48 21.86
N ALA A 88 5.64 -5.52 21.02
CA ALA A 88 6.26 -5.38 19.70
C ALA A 88 5.47 -4.44 18.77
N ALA A 89 4.14 -4.40 18.89
CA ALA A 89 3.30 -3.51 18.10
C ALA A 89 3.56 -2.03 18.41
N VAL A 90 3.95 -1.68 19.65
CA VAL A 90 4.22 -0.29 20.04
C VAL A 90 5.32 0.32 19.16
N GLU A 91 6.42 -0.39 18.97
CA GLU A 91 7.54 0.10 18.14
C GLU A 91 7.12 0.31 16.68
N ILE A 92 6.36 -0.63 16.13
CA ILE A 92 5.86 -0.58 14.75
C ILE A 92 4.92 0.63 14.58
N VAL A 93 3.96 0.82 15.50
CA VAL A 93 3.01 1.93 15.43
C VAL A 93 3.71 3.28 15.56
N MET A 94 4.66 3.40 16.49
CA MET A 94 5.46 4.62 16.65
C MET A 94 6.27 4.95 15.39
N ALA A 95 6.85 3.94 14.75
CA ALA A 95 7.57 4.11 13.49
C ALA A 95 6.65 4.58 12.35
N ILE A 96 5.45 4.01 12.25
CA ILE A 96 4.44 4.43 11.25
C ILE A 96 4.04 5.89 11.47
N ILE A 97 3.71 6.29 12.70
CA ILE A 97 3.31 7.67 13.01
C ILE A 97 4.42 8.65 12.65
N ALA A 98 5.66 8.38 13.07
CA ALA A 98 6.80 9.23 12.77
C ALA A 98 7.02 9.37 11.26
N ASN A 99 6.94 8.25 10.51
CA ASN A 99 7.14 8.26 9.06
C ASN A 99 6.03 9.03 8.33
N ILE A 100 4.76 8.89 8.76
CA ILE A 100 3.64 9.65 8.18
C ILE A 100 3.86 11.15 8.36
N ILE A 101 4.26 11.60 9.55
CA ILE A 101 4.52 13.03 9.81
C ILE A 101 5.62 13.56 8.89
N VAL A 102 6.75 12.84 8.79
CA VAL A 102 7.89 13.25 7.94
C VAL A 102 7.48 13.26 6.47
N THR A 103 6.84 12.20 6.00
CA THR A 103 6.43 12.07 4.59
C THR A 103 5.46 13.19 4.21
N LEU A 104 4.43 13.46 5.03
CA LEU A 104 3.49 14.56 4.79
C LEU A 104 4.17 15.92 4.76
N ALA A 105 5.12 16.18 5.67
CA ALA A 105 5.88 17.43 5.70
C ALA A 105 6.73 17.61 4.43
N VAL A 106 7.40 16.54 3.98
CA VAL A 106 8.21 16.56 2.76
C VAL A 106 7.34 16.81 1.52
N ILE A 107 6.20 16.14 1.41
CA ILE A 107 5.27 16.34 0.29
C ILE A 107 4.71 17.76 0.30
N ALA A 108 4.30 18.27 1.47
CA ALA A 108 3.83 19.64 1.60
C ALA A 108 4.90 20.66 1.16
N PHE A 109 6.16 20.44 1.53
CA PHE A 109 7.28 21.25 1.08
C PHE A 109 7.43 21.22 -0.44
N PHE A 110 7.46 20.05 -1.06
CA PHE A 110 7.58 19.96 -2.51
C PHE A 110 6.36 20.52 -3.24
N ASN A 111 5.15 20.32 -2.72
CA ASN A 111 3.93 20.93 -3.26
C ASN A 111 4.02 22.47 -3.22
N ALA A 112 4.57 23.05 -2.15
CA ALA A 112 4.81 24.49 -2.08
C ALA A 112 5.83 24.97 -3.14
N VAL A 113 6.93 24.23 -3.32
CA VAL A 113 7.94 24.55 -4.35
C VAL A 113 7.35 24.45 -5.75
N VAL A 114 6.63 23.36 -6.05
CA VAL A 114 6.05 23.15 -7.38
C VAL A 114 4.90 24.13 -7.63
N GLY A 115 4.08 24.44 -6.61
CA GLY A 115 3.05 25.47 -6.71
C GLY A 115 3.63 26.85 -6.96
N TYR A 116 4.75 27.20 -6.31
CA TYR A 116 5.47 28.44 -6.58
C TYR A 116 6.00 28.49 -8.02
N LEU A 117 6.68 27.44 -8.49
CA LEU A 117 7.17 27.36 -9.87
C LEU A 117 6.02 27.39 -10.90
N GLY A 118 4.92 26.70 -10.60
CA GLY A 118 3.70 26.71 -11.40
C GLY A 118 3.10 28.11 -11.50
N SER A 119 3.11 28.88 -10.40
CA SER A 119 2.64 30.27 -10.41
C SER A 119 3.42 31.17 -11.37
N LEU A 120 4.71 30.90 -11.59
CA LEU A 120 5.55 31.65 -12.54
C LEU A 120 5.14 31.43 -14.01
N ILE A 121 4.54 30.28 -14.32
CA ILE A 121 4.05 29.92 -15.67
C ILE A 121 2.52 30.02 -15.79
N GLY A 122 1.85 30.63 -14.80
CA GLY A 122 0.40 30.83 -14.81
C GLY A 122 -0.46 29.66 -14.29
N TYR A 123 0.15 28.62 -13.71
CA TYR A 123 -0.52 27.45 -13.16
C TYR A 123 -0.29 27.34 -11.63
N SER A 124 -1.07 28.07 -10.83
CA SER A 124 -0.87 28.17 -9.37
C SER A 124 -1.29 26.93 -8.56
N ASN A 125 -2.14 26.05 -9.11
CA ASN A 125 -2.82 24.98 -8.35
C ASN A 125 -2.22 23.59 -8.61
N TRP A 126 -0.96 23.52 -9.05
CA TRP A 126 -0.32 22.23 -9.35
C TRP A 126 0.28 21.59 -8.09
N THR A 127 0.06 20.29 -7.94
CA THR A 127 0.61 19.49 -6.83
C THR A 127 1.21 18.19 -7.39
N ILE A 128 2.09 17.55 -6.63
CA ILE A 128 2.72 16.28 -7.01
C ILE A 128 1.65 15.20 -7.19
N GLU A 129 0.65 15.15 -6.31
CA GLU A 129 -0.44 14.17 -6.37
C GLU A 129 -1.26 14.33 -7.65
N ASN A 130 -1.47 15.57 -8.11
CA ASN A 130 -2.14 15.83 -9.38
C ASN A 130 -1.29 15.31 -10.55
N GLY A 131 0.00 15.62 -10.58
CA GLY A 131 0.89 15.17 -11.67
C GLY A 131 1.01 13.66 -11.75
N VAL A 132 1.18 13.01 -10.60
CA VAL A 132 1.23 11.55 -10.51
C VAL A 132 -0.16 10.94 -10.80
N GLY A 133 -1.24 11.60 -10.40
CA GLY A 133 -2.61 11.22 -10.77
C GLY A 133 -2.82 11.19 -12.28
N TYR A 134 -2.33 12.18 -13.02
CA TYR A 134 -2.38 12.14 -14.50
C TYR A 134 -1.55 10.98 -15.08
N LEU A 135 -0.39 10.66 -14.48
CA LEU A 135 0.42 9.51 -14.90
C LEU A 135 -0.30 8.17 -14.68
N PHE A 136 -1.07 8.05 -13.59
CA PHE A 136 -1.84 6.86 -13.27
C PHE A 136 -3.24 6.82 -13.89
N TYR A 137 -3.69 7.89 -14.53
CA TYR A 137 -4.98 7.94 -15.23
C TYR A 137 -5.20 6.80 -16.24
N PRO A 138 -4.26 6.50 -17.17
CA PRO A 138 -4.43 5.37 -18.09
C PRO A 138 -4.51 4.03 -17.36
N LEU A 139 -3.78 3.87 -16.25
CA LEU A 139 -3.86 2.64 -15.45
C LEU A 139 -5.23 2.51 -14.78
N ALA A 140 -5.76 3.58 -14.20
CA ALA A 140 -7.09 3.60 -13.58
C ALA A 140 -8.18 3.23 -14.60
N TYR A 141 -8.08 3.78 -15.81
CA TYR A 141 -9.00 3.47 -16.90
C TYR A 141 -8.91 2.00 -17.32
N LEU A 142 -7.71 1.46 -17.49
CA LEU A 142 -7.50 0.04 -17.86
C LEU A 142 -7.96 -0.93 -16.77
N MET A 143 -7.97 -0.52 -15.50
CA MET A 143 -8.54 -1.29 -14.39
C MET A 143 -10.07 -1.33 -14.38
N GLY A 144 -10.73 -0.64 -15.32
CA GLY A 144 -12.18 -0.71 -15.50
C GLY A 144 -12.99 0.31 -14.72
N VAL A 145 -12.37 1.40 -14.24
CA VAL A 145 -13.12 2.54 -13.69
C VAL A 145 -13.81 3.25 -14.88
N THR A 146 -15.11 3.05 -15.06
CA THR A 146 -15.82 3.47 -16.29
C THR A 146 -16.96 4.45 -16.08
N GLU A 147 -17.36 4.76 -14.85
CA GLU A 147 -18.57 5.56 -14.62
C GLU A 147 -18.38 7.03 -15.01
N ASN A 148 -17.24 7.64 -14.71
CA ASN A 148 -16.98 9.04 -15.05
C ASN A 148 -15.48 9.38 -15.13
N SER A 149 -15.09 10.27 -16.05
CA SER A 149 -13.73 10.84 -16.12
C SER A 149 -13.27 11.47 -14.80
N LYS A 150 -14.19 12.02 -14.00
CA LYS A 150 -13.89 12.55 -12.66
C LYS A 150 -13.49 11.44 -11.68
N GLU A 151 -14.23 10.34 -11.64
CA GLU A 151 -13.92 9.22 -10.74
C GLU A 151 -12.61 8.53 -11.14
N ILE A 152 -12.37 8.37 -12.44
CA ILE A 152 -11.07 7.84 -12.94
C ILE A 152 -9.92 8.70 -12.42
N MET A 153 -10.08 10.04 -12.46
CA MET A 153 -9.07 10.95 -11.94
C MET A 153 -8.90 10.84 -10.42
N ILE A 154 -9.99 10.70 -9.66
CA ILE A 154 -9.91 10.51 -8.20
C ILE A 154 -9.18 9.20 -7.87
N VAL A 155 -9.54 8.09 -8.51
CA VAL A 155 -8.87 6.79 -8.32
C VAL A 155 -7.38 6.88 -8.72
N ALA A 156 -7.08 7.55 -9.84
CA ALA A 156 -5.71 7.74 -10.29
C ALA A 156 -4.89 8.57 -9.28
N LYS A 157 -5.47 9.62 -8.70
CA LYS A 157 -4.84 10.40 -7.62
C LYS A 157 -4.63 9.55 -6.37
N LEU A 158 -5.59 8.72 -5.97
CA LEU A 158 -5.44 7.81 -4.83
C LEU A 158 -4.29 6.81 -5.05
N MET A 159 -4.15 6.26 -6.25
CA MET A 159 -2.99 5.42 -6.62
C MET A 159 -1.67 6.18 -6.56
N GLY A 160 -1.67 7.44 -7.02
CA GLY A 160 -0.51 8.32 -6.96
C GLY A 160 -0.09 8.63 -5.52
N ILE A 161 -1.05 8.99 -4.67
CA ILE A 161 -0.83 9.22 -3.24
C ILE A 161 -0.27 7.96 -2.58
N LYS A 162 -0.87 6.80 -2.84
CA LYS A 162 -0.36 5.52 -2.32
C LYS A 162 1.12 5.29 -2.69
N THR A 163 1.49 5.61 -3.93
CA THR A 163 2.84 5.33 -4.46
C THR A 163 3.89 6.32 -3.97
N VAL A 164 3.54 7.61 -3.91
CA VAL A 164 4.47 8.69 -3.53
C VAL A 164 4.57 8.84 -2.02
N THR A 165 3.47 8.56 -1.31
CA THR A 165 3.34 8.82 0.12
C THR A 165 3.31 7.49 0.88
N ASN A 166 2.15 6.83 0.92
CA ASN A 166 1.87 5.53 1.52
C ASN A 166 0.37 5.24 1.41
N GLU A 167 0.01 3.99 1.67
CA GLU A 167 -1.38 3.52 1.68
C GLU A 167 -2.23 4.13 2.81
N PHE A 168 -1.63 4.50 3.95
CA PHE A 168 -2.36 5.10 5.09
C PHE A 168 -3.04 6.42 4.70
N VAL A 169 -2.27 7.33 4.10
CA VAL A 169 -2.76 8.64 3.64
C VAL A 169 -3.74 8.45 2.48
N ALA A 170 -3.49 7.48 1.59
CA ALA A 170 -4.41 7.17 0.51
C ALA A 170 -5.77 6.67 1.03
N TYR A 171 -5.80 5.78 2.02
CA TYR A 171 -7.05 5.30 2.62
C TYR A 171 -7.79 6.40 3.40
N GLN A 172 -7.08 7.29 4.09
CA GLN A 172 -7.70 8.44 4.73
C GLN A 172 -8.37 9.37 3.70
N LYS A 173 -7.71 9.60 2.55
CA LYS A 173 -8.30 10.38 1.45
C LYS A 173 -9.46 9.68 0.77
N LEU A 174 -9.38 8.37 0.58
CA LEU A 174 -10.50 7.56 0.11
C LEU A 174 -11.72 7.77 1.01
N GLY A 175 -11.54 7.66 2.33
CA GLY A 175 -12.60 7.94 3.31
C GLY A 175 -13.30 9.28 3.15
N GLN A 176 -12.52 10.34 2.92
CA GLN A 176 -13.03 11.69 2.66
C GLN A 176 -13.89 11.69 1.38
N TYR A 177 -13.38 11.16 0.28
CA TYR A 177 -14.13 11.11 -0.99
C TYR A 177 -15.43 10.30 -0.91
N VAL A 178 -15.44 9.22 -0.13
CA VAL A 178 -16.65 8.41 0.11
C VAL A 178 -17.65 9.20 0.96
N SER A 179 -17.19 9.86 2.03
CA SER A 179 -18.03 10.71 2.88
C SER A 179 -18.64 11.87 2.10
N ASP A 180 -17.88 12.47 1.19
CA ASP A 180 -18.29 13.62 0.37
C ASP A 180 -19.14 13.21 -0.84
N HIS A 181 -19.44 11.91 -1.00
CA HIS A 181 -20.21 11.34 -2.12
C HIS A 181 -19.56 11.59 -3.50
N GLU A 182 -18.24 11.81 -3.52
CA GLU A 182 -17.45 11.95 -4.76
C GLU A 182 -17.02 10.59 -5.33
N LEU A 183 -17.09 9.54 -4.52
CA LEU A 183 -16.87 8.14 -4.92
C LEU A 183 -17.99 7.25 -4.38
N SER A 184 -18.62 6.48 -5.27
CA SER A 184 -19.55 5.43 -4.87
C SER A 184 -18.78 4.17 -4.46
N VAL A 185 -19.04 3.67 -3.25
CA VAL A 185 -18.56 2.36 -2.79
C VAL A 185 -19.79 1.51 -2.53
N SER A 186 -20.39 1.03 -3.62
CA SER A 186 -21.46 0.03 -3.60
C SER A 186 -20.94 -1.37 -3.32
#